data_AF-A0A8J5M2I9-F1
#
_entry.id   AF-A0A8J5M2I9-F1
#
_cell.length_a   1.000
_cell.length_b   1.000
_cell.length_c   1.000
_cell.angle_alpha   90.00
_cell.angle_beta   90.00
_cell.angle_gamma   90.00
#
_symmetry.space_group_name_H-M   'P 1'
#
loop_
_entity.id
_entity.type
_entity.pdbx_description
1 polymer ?
#
loop_
_entity_poly.entity_id
_entity_poly.type
_entity_poly.pdbx_seq_one_letter_code
_entity_poly.pdbx_strand_id
1 'polypeptide(L)'
;MNIALGTTTYWVASAMEGQYNFAVAHGSSDRYTSTDNGTSVTVRNEHHEYQLQKDSWMCDCEFAITMKLPCRHSMLLKKFIRSAFTMPLSAIPA
;
A
#
# COMPACT_ATOMS: atom_id res chain seq x y z
N MET A 1 30.00 -1.00 19.13
CA MET A 1 29.42 0.02 18.21
C MET A 1 28.39 -0.68 17.33
N ASN A 2 27.10 -0.53 17.63
CA ASN A 2 25.96 -1.07 16.85
C ASN A 2 24.93 0.05 16.58
N ILE A 3 25.40 1.27 16.31
CA ILE A 3 24.53 2.43 16.15
C ILE A 3 23.81 2.39 14.80
N ALA A 4 24.41 1.73 13.80
CA ALA A 4 23.86 1.64 12.45
C ALA A 4 22.58 0.77 12.34
N LEU A 5 22.40 -0.25 13.20
CA LEU A 5 21.21 -1.13 13.14
C LEU A 5 20.00 -0.48 13.82
N GLY A 6 20.22 0.26 14.92
CA GLY A 6 19.17 1.00 15.62
C GLY A 6 18.70 2.23 14.83
N THR A 7 19.62 2.95 14.17
CA THR A 7 19.26 4.12 13.37
C THR A 7 18.52 3.73 12.10
N THR A 8 18.95 2.69 11.38
CA THR A 8 18.26 2.22 10.17
C THR A 8 16.84 1.74 10.49
N THR A 9 16.63 1.08 11.64
CA THR A 9 15.29 0.68 12.08
C THR A 9 14.41 1.88 12.40
N TYR A 10 14.93 2.91 13.07
CA TYR A 10 14.17 4.12 13.38
C TYR A 10 13.78 4.90 12.12
N TRP A 11 14.72 5.13 11.20
CA TRP A 11 14.43 5.84 9.94
C TRP A 11 13.42 5.09 9.07
N VAL A 12 13.54 3.76 8.99
CA VAL A 12 12.57 2.92 8.28
C VAL A 12 11.20 2.99 8.96
N ALA A 13 11.14 2.93 10.29
CA ALA A 13 9.89 3.04 11.05
C ALA A 13 9.22 4.41 10.82
N SER A 14 9.96 5.52 10.90
CA SER A 14 9.44 6.85 10.62
C SER A 14 8.97 7.00 9.17
N ALA A 15 9.69 6.43 8.21
CA ALA A 15 9.31 6.48 6.81
C ALA A 15 8.04 5.64 6.54
N MET A 16 7.91 4.47 7.17
CA MET A 16 6.69 3.67 7.14
C MET A 16 5.51 4.36 7.82
N GLU A 17 5.74 5.00 8.97
CA GLU A 17 4.71 5.75 9.70
C GLU A 17 4.12 6.85 8.81
N GLY A 18 4.95 7.58 8.06
CA GLY A 18 4.49 8.55 7.07
C GLY A 18 3.62 7.92 5.96
N GLN A 19 4.02 6.76 5.43
CA GLN A 19 3.21 6.04 4.42
C GLN A 19 1.89 5.53 5.01
N TYR A 20 1.91 5.02 6.23
CA TYR A 20 0.75 4.47 6.93
C TYR A 20 -0.26 5.55 7.30
N ASN A 21 0.20 6.65 7.92
CA ASN A 21 -0.64 7.77 8.28
C ASN A 21 -1.37 8.35 7.06
N PHE A 22 -0.67 8.46 5.92
CA PHE A 22 -1.29 8.86 4.67
C PHE A 22 -2.35 7.85 4.18
N ALA A 23 -2.05 6.55 4.20
CA ALA A 23 -2.99 5.53 3.74
C ALA A 23 -4.24 5.40 4.65
N VAL A 24 -4.10 5.72 5.93
CA VAL A 24 -5.22 5.70 6.90
C VAL A 24 -6.04 6.98 6.83
N ALA A 25 -5.42 8.13 6.50
CA ALA A 25 -6.09 9.42 6.43
C ALA A 25 -7.41 9.38 5.64
N HIS A 26 -8.43 10.07 6.14
CA HIS A 26 -9.72 10.18 5.49
C HIS A 26 -9.57 10.90 4.13
N GLY A 27 -10.20 10.37 3.08
CA GLY A 27 -10.09 10.90 1.72
C GLY A 27 -8.84 10.49 0.95
N SER A 28 -7.91 9.74 1.55
CA SER A 28 -6.75 9.20 0.82
C SER A 28 -7.14 8.23 -0.30
N SER A 29 -8.24 7.49 -0.13
CA SER A 29 -8.84 6.68 -1.20
C SER A 29 -9.36 7.50 -2.38
N ASP A 30 -9.90 8.69 -2.13
CA ASP A 30 -10.53 9.52 -3.16
C ASP A 30 -9.48 10.12 -4.12
N ARG A 31 -8.28 10.35 -3.60
CA ARG A 31 -7.13 10.86 -4.39
C ARG A 31 -6.50 9.82 -5.30
N TYR A 32 -6.92 8.56 -5.23
CA TYR A 32 -6.32 7.47 -5.99
C TYR A 32 -7.38 6.59 -6.64
N THR A 33 -7.33 6.51 -7.96
CA THR A 33 -8.15 5.60 -8.75
C THR A 33 -7.39 4.30 -8.96
N SER A 34 -7.93 3.18 -8.51
CA SER A 34 -7.35 1.85 -8.74
C SER A 34 -8.10 1.12 -9.85
N THR A 35 -7.39 0.73 -10.90
CA THR A 35 -7.89 -0.10 -12.00
C THR A 35 -7.27 -1.49 -11.91
N ASP A 36 -8.11 -2.52 -11.88
CA ASP A 36 -7.66 -3.91 -11.85
C ASP A 36 -7.30 -4.39 -13.26
N ASN A 37 -6.08 -4.87 -13.46
CA ASN A 37 -5.59 -5.40 -14.74
C ASN A 37 -5.32 -6.91 -14.66
N GLY A 38 -6.07 -7.64 -13.82
CA GLY A 38 -5.92 -9.09 -13.65
C GLY A 38 -4.73 -9.47 -12.77
N THR A 39 -3.51 -9.46 -13.30
CA THR A 39 -2.27 -9.86 -12.59
C THR A 39 -1.65 -8.71 -11.79
N SER A 40 -1.97 -7.48 -12.18
CA SER A 40 -1.51 -6.26 -11.52
C SER A 40 -2.66 -5.29 -11.31
N VAL A 41 -2.51 -4.39 -10.37
CA VAL A 41 -3.44 -3.29 -10.14
C VAL A 41 -2.72 -1.99 -10.43
N THR A 42 -3.30 -1.19 -11.31
CA THR A 42 -2.81 0.13 -11.63
C THR A 42 -3.44 1.12 -10.66
N VAL A 43 -2.62 1.80 -9.86
CA VAL A 43 -3.02 2.84 -8.93
C VAL A 43 -2.62 4.18 -9.53
N ARG A 44 -3.60 5.00 -9.89
CA ARG A 44 -3.40 6.30 -10.52
C ARG A 44 -3.79 7.43 -9.59
N ASN A 45 -2.93 8.44 -9.53
CA ASN A 45 -3.21 9.76 -8.96
C ASN A 45 -3.36 10.77 -10.12
N GLU A 46 -3.79 11.99 -9.81
CA GLU A 46 -3.96 13.10 -10.78
C GLU A 46 -2.73 13.32 -11.66
N HIS A 47 -1.52 13.10 -11.12
CA HIS A 47 -0.25 13.37 -11.80
C HIS A 47 0.58 12.13 -12.18
N HIS A 48 0.33 10.97 -11.56
CA HIS A 48 1.21 9.80 -11.69
C HIS A 48 0.42 8.49 -11.70
N GLU A 49 0.90 7.55 -12.50
CA GLU A 49 0.39 6.18 -12.52
C GLU A 49 1.44 5.24 -11.93
N TYR A 50 0.99 4.34 -11.05
CA TYR A 50 1.83 3.35 -10.39
C TYR A 50 1.26 1.96 -10.62
N GLN A 51 2.10 0.99 -10.93
CA GLN A 51 1.67 -0.40 -11.04
C GLN A 51 1.99 -1.16 -9.75
N LEU A 52 1.03 -1.93 -9.26
CA LEU A 52 1.17 -2.83 -8.12
C LEU A 52 0.98 -4.27 -8.59
N GLN A 53 1.95 -5.13 -8.34
CA GLN A 53 1.81 -6.55 -8.62
C GLN A 53 0.98 -7.24 -7.52
N LYS A 54 -0.01 -8.05 -7.87
CA LYS A 54 -0.87 -8.72 -6.89
C LYS A 54 -0.17 -9.86 -6.15
N ASP A 55 0.70 -10.60 -6.84
CA ASP A 55 1.45 -11.71 -6.24
C ASP A 55 2.41 -11.24 -5.15
N SER A 56 3.20 -10.20 -5.44
CA SER A 56 4.25 -9.72 -4.53
C SER A 56 3.80 -8.55 -3.65
N TRP A 57 2.62 -7.96 -3.92
CA TRP A 57 2.15 -6.71 -3.31
C TRP A 57 3.16 -5.56 -3.40
N MET A 58 4.09 -5.63 -4.35
CA MET A 58 5.10 -4.60 -4.57
C MET A 58 4.61 -3.58 -5.59
N CYS A 59 4.85 -2.32 -5.28
CA CYS A 59 4.55 -1.18 -6.14
C CYS A 59 5.81 -0.73 -6.86
N ASP A 60 5.66 -0.16 -8.06
CA ASP A 60 6.76 0.47 -8.79
C ASP A 60 7.04 1.92 -8.34
N CYS A 61 6.46 2.37 -7.23
CA CYS A 61 6.81 3.69 -6.68
C CYS A 61 8.23 3.68 -6.10
N GLU A 62 8.94 4.81 -6.21
CA GLU A 62 10.31 5.00 -5.71
C GLU A 62 10.52 4.44 -4.30
N PHE A 63 9.58 4.71 -3.38
CA PHE A 63 9.63 4.18 -2.01
C PHE A 63 9.73 2.65 -1.95
N ALA A 64 8.90 1.95 -2.72
CA ALA A 64 8.87 0.49 -2.73
C ALA A 64 10.08 -0.09 -3.46
N ILE A 65 10.58 0.56 -4.51
CA ILE A 65 11.80 0.14 -5.21
C ILE A 65 13.03 0.28 -4.30
N THR A 66 13.18 1.45 -3.65
CA THR A 66 14.33 1.76 -2.80
C THR A 66 14.32 0.94 -1.51
N MET A 67 13.16 0.84 -0.85
CA MET A 67 13.06 0.23 0.47
C MET A 67 12.72 -1.26 0.40
N LYS A 68 12.19 -1.76 -0.73
CA LYS A 68 11.58 -3.11 -0.85
C LYS A 68 10.54 -3.39 0.22
N LEU A 69 9.76 -2.35 0.56
CA LEU A 69 8.76 -2.35 1.62
C LEU A 69 7.38 -1.95 1.08
N PRO A 70 6.30 -2.34 1.75
CA PRO A 70 4.95 -1.95 1.35
C PRO A 70 4.80 -0.43 1.40
N CYS A 71 4.42 0.16 0.28
CA CYS A 71 4.17 1.60 0.16
C CYS A 71 2.71 1.94 0.48
N ARG A 72 2.40 3.24 0.59
CA ARG A 72 1.03 3.72 0.78
C ARG A 72 0.03 3.20 -0.26
N HIS A 73 0.45 2.99 -1.51
CA HIS A 73 -0.44 2.47 -2.57
C HIS A 73 -0.85 1.02 -2.31
N SER A 74 0.09 0.19 -1.85
CA SER A 74 -0.19 -1.19 -1.45
C SER A 74 -1.16 -1.24 -0.24
N MET A 75 -1.00 -0.33 0.72
CA MET A 75 -1.85 -0.22 1.90
C MET A 75 -3.25 0.29 1.54
N LEU A 76 -3.35 1.30 0.68
CA LEU A 76 -4.61 1.82 0.15
C LEU A 76 -5.35 0.74 -0.62
N LEU A 77 -4.65 0.00 -1.49
CA LEU A 77 -5.28 -1.11 -2.20
C LEU A 77 -5.73 -2.21 -1.25
N LYS A 78 -4.94 -2.57 -0.23
CA LYS A 78 -5.39 -3.52 0.82
C LYS A 78 -6.62 -3.00 1.56
N LYS A 79 -6.71 -1.71 1.83
CA LYS A 79 -7.88 -1.07 2.45
C LYS A 79 -9.08 -1.11 1.52
N PHE A 80 -8.91 -0.81 0.23
CA PHE A 80 -9.95 -0.91 -0.79
C PHE A 80 -10.43 -2.35 -0.96
N ILE A 81 -9.52 -3.31 -1.07
CA ILE A 81 -9.85 -4.74 -1.15
C ILE A 81 -10.53 -5.18 0.13
N ARG A 82 -10.06 -4.83 1.33
CA ARG A 82 -10.77 -5.17 2.58
C ARG A 82 -12.13 -4.50 2.69
N SER A 83 -12.27 -3.27 2.20
CA SER A 83 -13.55 -2.54 2.21
C SER A 83 -14.53 -3.12 1.19
N ALA A 84 -14.06 -3.47 0.00
CA ALA A 84 -14.83 -4.14 -1.05
C ALA A 84 -15.11 -5.61 -0.69
N PHE A 85 -14.20 -6.24 0.05
CA PHE A 85 -14.31 -7.55 0.66
C PHE A 85 -14.84 -7.43 2.10
N THR A 86 -15.80 -6.52 2.31
CA THR A 86 -16.83 -6.77 3.32
C THR A 86 -17.73 -7.86 2.75
N MET A 87 -17.20 -9.08 2.61
CA MET A 87 -18.07 -10.22 2.41
C MET A 87 -18.97 -10.27 3.63
N PRO A 88 -20.30 -10.24 3.47
CA PRO A 88 -21.15 -10.48 4.61
C PRO A 88 -20.76 -11.85 5.14
N LEU A 89 -20.56 -11.94 6.45
CA LEU A 89 -20.17 -13.17 7.16
C LEU A 89 -21.09 -14.37 6.82
N SER A 90 -22.26 -14.10 6.22
CA SER A 90 -23.22 -15.06 5.68
C SER A 90 -22.76 -15.87 4.47
N ALA A 91 -21.59 -15.60 3.87
CA ALA A 91 -21.08 -16.34 2.71
C ALA A 91 -20.19 -17.55 3.07
N ILE A 92 -20.01 -17.86 4.36
CA ILE A 92 -19.28 -19.06 4.81
C ILE A 92 -20.32 -20.17 5.02
N PRO A 93 -20.42 -21.19 4.14
CA PRO A 93 -21.27 -22.34 4.39
C PRO A 93 -20.73 -23.11 5.60
N ALA A 94 -21.66 -23.50 6.50
CA ALA A 94 -21.40 -24.25 7.73
C ALA A 94 -20.93 -25.69 7.48
#